data_AF-A0A972BQS0-F1
#
_entry.id   AF-A0A972BQS0-F1
#
_cell.length_a   1.000
_cell.length_b   1.000
_cell.length_c   1.000
_cell.angle_alpha   90.00
_cell.angle_beta   90.00
_cell.angle_gamma   90.00
#
_symmetry.space_group_name_H-M   'P 1'
#
loop_
_entity.id
_entity.type
_entity.pdbx_description
1 polymer ?
#
loop_
_entity_poly.entity_id
_entity_poly.type
_entity_poly.pdbx_seq_one_letter_code
_entity_poly.pdbx_strand_id
1 'polypeptide(L)'
;MKQIQDIQEEQKKCADMISRARDLQNTAKNNKGCTTMPDDMVKFFKDRGLSIEDTGKDTLHNKDEWEYNLKSLTNYQEQIGSKTQTLMVYLQDFIGQYNSFLQGANTAVSNANQVLTSIARGQ
;
A
#
# COMPACT_ATOMS: atom_id res chain seq x y z
N MET A 1 -2.68 -2.02 11.96
CA MET A 1 -2.59 -3.41 11.44
C MET A 1 -3.47 -3.60 10.21
N LYS A 2 -4.81 -3.54 10.33
CA LYS A 2 -5.73 -3.67 9.17
C LYS A 2 -5.40 -2.73 8.00
N GLN A 3 -5.20 -1.44 8.26
CA GLN A 3 -4.80 -0.46 7.24
C GLN A 3 -3.49 -0.80 6.51
N ILE A 4 -2.55 -1.47 7.19
CA ILE A 4 -1.27 -1.90 6.59
C ILE A 4 -1.48 -3.16 5.74
N GLN A 5 -2.38 -4.06 6.14
CA GLN A 5 -2.74 -5.21 5.33
C GLN A 5 -3.47 -4.76 4.07
N ASP A 6 -4.47 -3.87 4.21
CA ASP A 6 -5.23 -3.31 3.10
C ASP A 6 -4.30 -2.61 2.09
N ILE A 7 -3.31 -1.85 2.57
CA ILE A 7 -2.38 -1.15 1.66
C ILE A 7 -1.38 -2.09 0.99
N GLN A 8 -0.96 -3.17 1.65
CA GLN A 8 -0.13 -4.21 1.04
C GLN A 8 -0.88 -5.01 -0.03
N GLU A 9 -2.14 -5.35 0.23
CA GLU A 9 -3.01 -5.97 -0.78
C GLU A 9 -3.21 -5.05 -1.99
N GLU A 10 -3.39 -3.76 -1.74
CA GLU A 10 -3.54 -2.76 -2.79
C GLU A 10 -2.26 -2.61 -3.64
N GLN A 11 -1.08 -2.60 -3.02
CA GLN A 11 0.20 -2.63 -3.74
C GLN A 11 0.34 -3.86 -4.64
N LYS A 12 -0.06 -5.03 -4.14
CA LYS A 12 -0.02 -6.28 -4.91
C LYS A 12 -0.95 -6.20 -6.11
N LYS A 13 -2.20 -5.76 -5.92
CA LYS A 13 -3.17 -5.59 -7.01
C LYS A 13 -2.66 -4.62 -8.07
N CYS A 14 -2.07 -3.49 -7.66
CA CYS A 14 -1.50 -2.53 -8.60
C CYS A 14 -0.31 -3.12 -9.39
N ALA A 15 0.56 -3.89 -8.73
CA ALA A 15 1.68 -4.57 -9.40
C ALA A 15 1.20 -5.60 -10.44
N ASP A 16 0.17 -6.39 -10.10
CA ASP A 16 -0.44 -7.35 -11.02
C ASP A 16 -1.05 -6.64 -12.25
N MET A 17 -1.70 -5.49 -12.05
CA MET A 17 -2.26 -4.67 -13.14
C MET A 17 -1.16 -4.10 -14.05
N ILE A 18 -0.05 -3.63 -13.49
CA ILE A 18 1.11 -3.14 -14.26
C ILE A 18 1.70 -4.27 -15.10
N SER A 19 1.88 -5.46 -14.53
CA SER A 19 2.40 -6.62 -15.28
C SER A 19 1.51 -6.95 -16.47
N ARG A 20 0.20 -7.07 -16.24
CA ARG A 20 -0.78 -7.38 -17.31
C ARG A 20 -0.82 -6.30 -18.38
N ALA A 21 -0.77 -5.02 -17.99
CA ALA A 21 -0.75 -3.90 -18.93
C ALA A 21 0.53 -3.92 -19.80
N ARG A 22 1.69 -4.29 -19.25
CA ARG A 22 2.92 -4.48 -20.04
C ARG A 22 2.80 -5.60 -21.06
N ASP A 23 2.20 -6.72 -20.67
CA ASP A 23 1.99 -7.85 -21.60
C ASP A 23 1.06 -7.44 -22.75
N LEU A 24 -0.06 -6.77 -22.43
CA LEU A 24 -1.01 -6.25 -23.43
C LEU A 24 -0.38 -5.22 -24.36
N GLN A 25 0.46 -4.33 -23.84
CA GLN A 25 1.24 -3.38 -24.63
C GLN A 25 2.21 -4.09 -25.58
N ASN A 26 2.94 -5.09 -25.10
CA ASN A 26 3.89 -5.86 -25.91
C ASN A 26 3.16 -6.61 -27.04
N THR A 27 2.00 -7.20 -26.75
CA THR A 27 1.16 -7.84 -27.77
C THR A 27 0.67 -6.83 -28.82
N ALA A 28 0.18 -5.66 -28.39
CA ALA A 28 -0.24 -4.59 -29.30
C ALA A 28 0.92 -4.13 -30.21
N LYS A 29 2.12 -3.96 -29.64
CA LYS A 29 3.34 -3.61 -30.37
C LYS A 29 3.75 -4.68 -31.38
N ASN A 30 3.78 -5.94 -30.98
CA ASN A 30 4.24 -7.04 -31.82
C ASN A 30 3.27 -7.34 -32.97
N ASN A 31 1.97 -7.22 -32.71
CA ASN A 31 0.92 -7.48 -33.70
C ASN A 31 0.56 -6.24 -34.53
N LYS A 32 1.24 -5.10 -34.32
CA LYS A 32 0.94 -3.79 -34.94
C LYS A 32 -0.56 -3.44 -34.89
N GLY A 33 -1.19 -3.71 -33.74
CA GLY A 33 -2.63 -3.55 -33.56
C GLY A 33 -2.99 -3.10 -32.14
N CYS A 34 -4.27 -3.17 -31.82
CA CYS A 34 -4.77 -2.86 -30.48
C CYS A 34 -5.01 -4.14 -29.67
N THR A 35 -4.92 -4.02 -28.35
CA THR A 35 -5.35 -5.07 -27.42
C THR A 35 -6.42 -4.53 -26.48
N THR A 36 -7.34 -5.40 -26.10
CA THR A 36 -8.48 -5.02 -25.26
C THR A 36 -8.06 -4.97 -23.79
N MET A 37 -8.29 -3.85 -23.12
CA MET A 37 -8.22 -3.73 -21.67
C MET A 37 -9.35 -4.58 -21.05
N PRO A 38 -9.02 -5.57 -20.20
CA PRO A 38 -10.02 -6.38 -19.53
C PRO A 38 -10.90 -5.58 -18.58
N ASP A 39 -12.17 -6.00 -18.42
CA ASP A 39 -13.16 -5.29 -17.60
C ASP A 39 -12.72 -5.08 -16.15
N ASP A 40 -11.99 -6.03 -15.57
CA ASP A 40 -11.48 -5.92 -14.21
C ASP A 40 -10.39 -4.85 -14.09
N MET A 41 -9.59 -4.65 -15.14
CA MET A 41 -8.62 -3.56 -15.23
C MET A 41 -9.34 -2.22 -15.44
N VAL A 42 -10.35 -2.15 -16.32
CA VAL A 42 -11.18 -0.94 -16.48
C VAL A 42 -11.80 -0.53 -15.14
N LYS A 43 -12.37 -1.49 -14.41
CA LYS A 43 -12.92 -1.26 -13.09
C LYS A 43 -11.85 -0.78 -12.10
N PHE A 44 -10.67 -1.41 -12.11
CA PHE A 44 -9.56 -1.01 -11.25
C PHE A 44 -9.21 0.47 -11.45
N PHE A 45 -9.07 0.92 -12.70
CA PHE A 45 -8.79 2.32 -13.03
C PHE A 45 -9.92 3.25 -12.57
N LYS A 46 -11.18 2.94 -12.90
CA LYS A 46 -12.35 3.75 -12.53
C LYS A 46 -12.53 3.89 -11.02
N ASP A 47 -12.46 2.79 -10.28
CA ASP A 47 -12.63 2.77 -8.83
C ASP A 47 -11.57 3.61 -8.10
N ARG A 48 -10.42 3.84 -8.72
CA ARG A 48 -9.27 4.58 -8.16
C ARG A 48 -9.08 5.97 -8.77
N GLY A 49 -9.93 6.35 -9.73
CA GLY A 49 -9.80 7.62 -10.45
C GLY A 49 -8.52 7.71 -11.28
N LEU A 50 -8.02 6.59 -11.78
CA LEU A 50 -6.84 6.54 -12.65
C LEU A 50 -7.22 6.96 -14.07
N SER A 51 -6.36 7.74 -14.71
CA SER A 51 -6.54 8.15 -16.11
C SER A 51 -6.36 6.95 -17.04
N ILE A 52 -7.27 6.81 -18.01
CA ILE A 52 -7.18 5.90 -19.16
C ILE A 52 -7.13 6.78 -20.41
N GLU A 53 -6.22 6.47 -21.33
CA GLU A 53 -6.27 7.04 -22.68
C GLU A 53 -7.24 6.21 -23.51
N ASP A 54 -8.44 6.75 -23.73
CA ASP A 54 -9.54 6.13 -24.46
C ASP A 54 -10.02 7.02 -25.61
N THR A 55 -9.10 7.60 -26.40
CA THR A 55 -9.43 8.42 -27.57
C THR A 55 -10.51 7.78 -28.49
N GLY A 56 -10.57 6.45 -28.58
CA GLY A 56 -11.61 5.69 -29.31
C GLY A 56 -12.96 5.50 -28.59
N LYS A 57 -13.07 5.89 -27.32
CA LYS A 57 -14.15 5.58 -26.36
C LYS A 57 -14.43 4.08 -26.25
N ASP A 58 -13.40 3.28 -26.43
CA ASP A 58 -13.44 1.84 -26.33
C ASP A 58 -12.41 1.36 -25.32
N THR A 59 -12.28 0.05 -25.20
CA THR A 59 -11.26 -0.61 -24.38
C THR A 59 -10.11 -1.14 -25.25
N LEU A 60 -10.02 -0.76 -26.53
CA LEU A 60 -8.97 -1.21 -27.44
C LEU A 60 -7.82 -0.20 -27.43
N HIS A 61 -6.70 -0.59 -26.85
CA HIS A 61 -5.55 0.29 -26.74
C HIS A 61 -4.40 -0.17 -27.64
N ASN A 62 -3.86 0.76 -28.40
CA ASN A 62 -2.59 0.61 -29.10
C ASN A 62 -1.41 0.78 -28.12
N LYS A 63 -0.17 0.61 -28.62
CA LYS A 63 1.05 0.72 -27.80
C LYS A 63 1.13 2.03 -27.00
N ASP A 64 0.81 3.16 -27.63
CA ASP A 64 1.02 4.49 -27.07
C ASP A 64 -0.07 4.82 -26.03
N GLU A 65 -1.29 4.38 -26.28
CA GLU A 65 -2.38 4.44 -25.29
C GLU A 65 -2.05 3.57 -24.06
N TRP A 66 -1.48 2.38 -24.27
CA TRP A 66 -0.96 1.56 -23.18
C TRP A 66 0.20 2.22 -22.41
N GLU A 67 1.05 3.01 -23.09
CA GLU A 67 2.15 3.74 -22.44
C GLU A 67 1.61 4.80 -21.48
N TYR A 68 0.55 5.51 -21.89
CA TYR A 68 -0.17 6.43 -21.02
C TYR A 68 -0.83 5.71 -19.83
N ASN A 69 -1.55 4.61 -20.09
CA ASN A 69 -2.22 3.80 -19.06
C ASN A 69 -1.22 3.25 -18.03
N LEU A 70 -0.05 2.82 -18.48
CA LEU A 70 1.04 2.34 -17.62
C LEU A 70 1.62 3.47 -16.75
N LYS A 71 1.76 4.69 -17.29
CA LYS A 71 2.18 5.86 -16.50
C LYS A 71 1.18 6.16 -15.39
N SER A 72 -0.11 6.11 -15.69
CA SER A 72 -1.20 6.27 -14.71
C SER A 72 -1.10 5.25 -13.56
N LEU A 73 -0.92 3.96 -13.89
CA LEU A 73 -0.71 2.90 -12.89
C LEU A 73 0.59 3.08 -12.09
N THR A 74 1.68 3.48 -12.73
CA THR A 74 2.98 3.65 -12.06
C THR A 74 2.94 4.81 -11.07
N ASN A 75 2.32 5.93 -11.45
CA ASN A 75 2.11 7.06 -10.54
C ASN A 75 1.28 6.65 -9.32
N TYR A 76 0.23 5.84 -9.53
CA TYR A 76 -0.59 5.31 -8.44
C TYR A 76 0.21 4.38 -7.52
N GLN A 77 1.04 3.50 -8.09
CA GLN A 77 1.93 2.62 -7.33
C GLN A 77 2.89 3.41 -6.43
N GLU A 78 3.46 4.51 -6.92
CA GLU A 78 4.33 5.40 -6.14
C GLU A 78 3.58 6.06 -4.98
N GLN A 79 2.35 6.55 -5.21
CA GLN A 79 1.52 7.14 -4.17
C GLN A 79 1.19 6.16 -3.05
N ILE A 80 0.84 4.91 -3.39
CA ILE A 80 0.60 3.87 -2.40
C ILE A 80 1.89 3.50 -1.68
N GLY A 81 3.01 3.38 -2.41
CA GLY A 81 4.36 3.16 -1.86
C GLY A 81 4.70 4.14 -0.74
N SER A 82 4.52 5.44 -1.00
CA SER A 82 4.75 6.50 -0.02
C SER A 82 3.86 6.35 1.22
N LYS A 83 2.55 6.12 1.04
CA LYS A 83 1.61 5.91 2.16
C LYS A 83 1.98 4.70 3.03
N THR A 84 2.41 3.59 2.42
CA THR A 84 2.83 2.40 3.15
C THR A 84 4.06 2.68 4.01
N GLN A 85 5.05 3.41 3.49
CA GLN A 85 6.23 3.82 4.25
C GLN A 85 5.85 4.71 5.43
N THR A 86 4.98 5.71 5.23
CA THR A 86 4.49 6.57 6.32
C THR A 86 3.77 5.78 7.42
N LEU A 87 2.88 4.85 7.04
CA LEU A 87 2.18 3.99 7.99
C LEU A 87 3.13 3.06 8.77
N MET A 88 4.19 2.57 8.13
CA MET A 88 5.21 1.78 8.82
C MET A 88 5.97 2.60 9.86
N VAL A 89 6.32 3.86 9.55
CA VAL A 89 6.95 4.77 10.52
C VAL A 89 6.02 5.02 11.71
N TYR A 90 4.73 5.30 11.47
CA TYR A 90 3.76 5.48 12.56
C TYR A 90 3.59 4.22 13.41
N LEU A 91 3.61 3.02 12.81
CA LEU A 91 3.55 1.79 13.56
C LEU A 91 4.81 1.57 14.42
N GLN A 92 5.99 1.86 13.88
CA GLN A 92 7.25 1.75 14.62
C GLN A 92 7.28 2.71 15.82
N ASP A 93 6.85 3.96 15.64
CA ASP A 93 6.75 4.95 16.71
C ASP A 93 5.76 4.49 17.80
N PHE A 94 4.58 4.01 17.39
CA PHE A 94 3.59 3.46 18.32
C PHE A 94 4.13 2.27 19.13
N ILE A 95 4.83 1.32 18.48
CA ILE A 95 5.46 0.17 19.16
C ILE A 95 6.53 0.66 20.14
N GLY A 96 7.33 1.66 19.76
CA GLY A 96 8.35 2.27 20.63
C GLY A 96 7.73 2.88 21.88
N GLN A 97 6.68 3.71 21.72
CA GLN A 97 5.94 4.32 22.83
C GLN A 97 5.28 3.27 23.73
N TYR A 98 4.63 2.26 23.13
CA TYR A 98 3.99 1.17 23.87
C TYR A 98 5.00 0.39 24.72
N ASN A 99 6.17 0.05 24.16
CA ASN A 99 7.23 -0.62 24.89
C ASN A 99 7.80 0.25 26.03
N SER A 100 7.96 1.56 25.79
CA SER A 100 8.39 2.51 26.81
C SER A 100 7.37 2.62 27.96
N PHE A 101 6.07 2.69 27.64
CA PHE A 101 5.00 2.71 28.62
C PHE A 101 4.98 1.45 29.50
N LEU A 102 5.08 0.26 28.89
CA LEU A 102 5.14 -1.00 29.65
C LEU A 102 6.37 -1.09 30.56
N GLN A 103 7.54 -0.65 30.09
CA GLN A 103 8.75 -0.59 30.92
C GLN A 103 8.59 0.37 32.09
N GLY A 104 8.01 1.55 31.86
CA GLY A 104 7.69 2.52 32.90
C GLY A 104 6.70 1.98 33.92
N ALA A 105 5.62 1.34 33.47
CA ALA A 105 4.62 0.74 34.34
C ALA A 105 5.20 -0.40 35.20
N ASN A 106 6.01 -1.29 34.60
CA ASN A 106 6.71 -2.35 35.33
C ASN A 106 7.69 -1.79 36.37
N THR A 107 8.39 -0.70 36.03
CA THR A 107 9.28 0.01 36.97
C THR A 107 8.49 0.59 38.14
N ALA A 108 7.36 1.25 37.86
CA ALA A 108 6.49 1.81 38.90
C ALA A 108 5.91 0.72 39.82
N VAL A 109 5.47 -0.42 39.26
CA VAL A 109 5.00 -1.58 40.04
C VAL A 109 6.11 -2.18 40.89
N SER A 110 7.30 -2.35 40.33
CA SER A 110 8.47 -2.84 41.07
C SER A 110 8.83 -1.92 42.25
N ASN A 111 8.89 -0.61 42.00
CA ASN A 111 9.17 0.38 43.03
C ASN A 111 8.08 0.40 44.11
N ALA A 112 6.80 0.32 43.71
CA ALA A 112 5.69 0.22 44.65
C ALA A 112 5.79 -1.04 45.53
N ASN A 113 6.15 -2.18 44.95
CA ASN A 113 6.35 -3.43 45.69
C ASN A 113 7.54 -3.35 46.66
N GLN A 114 8.62 -2.67 46.29
CA GLN A 114 9.76 -2.43 47.18
C GLN A 114 9.36 -1.57 48.39
N VAL A 115 8.64 -0.46 48.15
CA VAL A 115 8.13 0.41 49.22
C VAL A 115 7.14 -0.34 50.13
N LEU A 116 6.21 -1.10 49.56
CA LEU A 116 5.29 -1.93 50.36
C LEU A 116 6.05 -2.95 51.22
N THR A 117 7.08 -3.56 50.66
CA THR A 117 7.91 -4.54 51.38
C THR A 117 8.73 -3.88 52.49
N SER A 118 9.28 -2.68 52.28
CA SER A 118 10.02 -1.95 53.32
C SER A 118 9.11 -1.55 54.47
N ILE A 119 7.93 -1.00 54.15
CA ILE A 119 6.88 -0.67 55.14
C ILE A 119 6.46 -1.92 55.92
N ALA A 120 6.20 -3.04 55.24
CA ALA A 120 5.80 -4.29 55.88
C ALA A 120 6.88 -4.89 56.81
N ARG A 121 8.16 -4.61 56.55
CA ARG A 121 9.28 -5.03 57.40
C ARG A 121 9.60 -4.03 58.52
N GLY A 122 8.90 -2.88 58.57
CA GLY A 122 9.07 -1.86 59.60
C GLY A 122 10.36 -1.03 59.47
N GLN A 123 10.93 -0.92 58.26
CA GLN A 123 12.04 -0.01 57.95
C GLN A 123 11.54 1.34 57.43
#